data_AF-A0A1I1XDB0-F1
#
_entry.id   AF-A0A1I1XDB0-F1
#
_cell.length_a   1.000
_cell.length_b   1.000
_cell.length_c   1.000
_cell.angle_alpha   90.00
_cell.angle_beta   90.00
_cell.angle_gamma   90.00
#
_symmetry.space_group_name_H-M   'P 1'
#
loop_
_entity.id
_entity.type
_entity.pdbx_description
1 polymer ?
#
loop_
_entity_poly.entity_id
_entity_poly.type
_entity_poly.pdbx_seq_one_letter_code
_entity_poly.pdbx_strand_id
1 'polypeptide(L)'
;MFTAINNAIDPINISHPVWDEKILLNEISTDSWIEGYAVPAEAIAYDNDDMFNLRKRQFFFFNLYGDELLKILDDDAARFQKFLEQDNGRIIKDLISKLNGFFGAVNASNTKLQIWSGHRYNNEPRKVLVSAGVIKKNEFSVGRPTLLSSMQSGIDMTSNYIRLEKKDSPNIFLKVDFEMYLLLNEAERGVPVLFMESDLVKKVWRFIEQLQSYGDIDEEDSVEIGLMDVQNKRTIMVDVDREDQKYSSIDSERAREV
;
A
#
# COMPACT_ATOMS: atom_id res chain seq x y z
N MET A 1 -23.02 -23.64 -12.27
CA MET A 1 -21.63 -23.31 -12.63
C MET A 1 -21.47 -21.80 -12.77
N PHE A 2 -22.19 -21.13 -13.67
CA PHE A 2 -22.16 -19.66 -13.80
C PHE A 2 -22.56 -18.89 -12.52
N THR A 3 -23.52 -19.38 -11.74
CA THR A 3 -23.88 -18.76 -10.43
C THR A 3 -22.75 -18.85 -9.40
N ALA A 4 -21.95 -19.92 -9.44
CA ALA A 4 -20.80 -20.08 -8.55
C ALA A 4 -19.60 -19.23 -8.99
N ILE A 5 -19.45 -19.05 -10.31
CA ILE A 5 -18.45 -18.13 -10.89
C ILE A 5 -18.83 -16.67 -10.62
N ASN A 6 -20.10 -16.27 -10.79
CA ASN A 6 -20.57 -14.93 -10.44
C ASN A 6 -20.42 -14.60 -8.95
N ASN A 7 -20.56 -15.59 -8.07
CA ASN A 7 -20.31 -15.42 -6.63
C ASN A 7 -18.81 -15.28 -6.29
N ALA A 8 -17.92 -15.73 -7.18
CA ALA A 8 -16.47 -15.62 -7.00
C ALA A 8 -15.91 -14.35 -7.68
N ILE A 9 -16.33 -14.07 -8.93
CA ILE A 9 -15.90 -12.94 -9.77
C ILE A 9 -17.06 -12.55 -10.72
N ASP A 10 -17.61 -11.34 -10.56
CA ASP A 10 -18.47 -10.72 -11.58
C ASP A 10 -17.64 -9.74 -12.41
N PRO A 11 -17.49 -9.95 -13.74
CA PRO A 11 -16.71 -9.06 -14.61
C PRO A 11 -17.15 -7.61 -14.56
N ILE A 12 -18.41 -7.33 -14.22
CA ILE A 12 -18.94 -5.96 -14.07
C ILE A 12 -18.17 -5.17 -13.02
N ASN A 13 -17.77 -5.83 -11.93
CA ASN A 13 -17.10 -5.18 -10.80
C ASN A 13 -15.62 -4.84 -11.09
N ILE A 14 -15.10 -5.24 -12.26
CA ILE A 14 -13.72 -4.97 -12.66
C ILE A 14 -13.72 -3.73 -13.55
N SER A 15 -13.27 -2.57 -13.07
CA SER A 15 -13.13 -1.40 -13.94
C SER A 15 -11.80 -1.45 -14.69
N HIS A 16 -11.87 -1.51 -16.01
CA HIS A 16 -10.70 -1.47 -16.89
C HIS A 16 -10.80 -0.25 -17.80
N PRO A 17 -10.02 0.84 -17.57
CA PRO A 17 -10.26 2.13 -18.21
C PRO A 17 -10.26 2.05 -19.75
N VAL A 18 -9.31 1.31 -20.34
CA VAL A 18 -9.21 1.17 -21.80
C VAL A 18 -10.31 0.28 -22.41
N TRP A 19 -10.65 -0.85 -21.77
CA TRP A 19 -11.66 -1.77 -22.30
C TRP A 19 -13.08 -1.30 -22.01
N ASP A 20 -13.34 -0.68 -20.86
CA ASP A 20 -14.63 -0.07 -20.53
C ASP A 20 -15.00 1.00 -21.57
N GLU A 21 -14.04 1.86 -21.95
CA GLU A 21 -14.22 2.87 -23.01
C GLU A 21 -14.50 2.23 -24.37
N LYS A 22 -13.71 1.22 -24.77
CA LYS A 22 -13.92 0.49 -26.04
C LYS A 22 -15.26 -0.24 -26.10
N ILE A 23 -15.73 -0.78 -24.97
CA ILE A 23 -17.04 -1.45 -24.86
C ILE A 23 -18.16 -0.43 -25.03
N LEU A 24 -18.05 0.76 -24.40
CA LEU A 24 -19.03 1.84 -24.51
C LEU A 24 -19.12 2.38 -25.95
N LEU A 25 -17.97 2.69 -26.55
CA LEU A 25 -17.87 3.25 -27.90
C LEU A 25 -18.09 2.20 -29.01
N ASN A 26 -18.18 0.92 -28.64
CA ASN A 26 -18.21 -0.21 -29.57
C ASN A 26 -17.00 -0.23 -30.55
N GLU A 27 -15.82 0.13 -30.06
CA GLU A 27 -14.56 0.14 -30.82
C GLU A 27 -13.81 -1.20 -30.69
N ILE A 28 -14.54 -2.30 -30.84
CA ILE A 28 -14.00 -3.66 -30.73
C ILE A 28 -14.14 -4.35 -32.08
N SER A 29 -13.04 -4.85 -32.63
CA SER A 29 -13.04 -5.55 -33.91
C SER A 29 -14.02 -6.73 -33.90
N THR A 30 -14.84 -6.87 -34.94
CA THR A 30 -15.77 -8.00 -35.11
C THR A 30 -15.05 -9.35 -35.13
N ASP A 31 -13.81 -9.36 -35.59
CA ASP A 31 -12.99 -10.56 -35.73
C ASP A 31 -12.44 -11.06 -34.38
N SER A 32 -12.58 -10.26 -33.32
CA SER A 32 -12.18 -10.62 -31.96
C SER A 32 -13.26 -11.38 -31.17
N TRP A 33 -14.45 -11.53 -31.73
CA TRP A 33 -15.56 -12.27 -31.14
C TRP A 33 -15.59 -13.71 -31.65
N ILE A 34 -16.11 -14.64 -30.84
CA ILE A 34 -16.28 -16.02 -31.26
C ILE A 34 -17.19 -16.13 -32.51
N GLU A 35 -16.93 -17.15 -33.34
CA GLU A 35 -17.69 -17.37 -34.57
C GLU A 35 -19.19 -17.51 -34.30
N GLY A 36 -20.01 -16.79 -35.08
CA GLY A 36 -21.47 -16.80 -34.97
C GLY A 36 -22.05 -15.84 -33.95
N TYR A 37 -21.22 -15.05 -33.26
CA TYR A 37 -21.69 -14.05 -32.31
C TYR A 37 -21.90 -12.68 -32.97
N ALA A 38 -23.16 -12.25 -33.05
CA ALA A 38 -23.52 -10.95 -33.61
C ALA A 38 -23.52 -9.87 -32.53
N VAL A 39 -22.55 -8.96 -32.61
CA VAL A 39 -22.44 -7.82 -31.69
C VAL A 39 -23.29 -6.67 -32.21
N PRO A 40 -24.17 -6.06 -31.41
CA PRO A 40 -24.95 -4.90 -31.83
C PRO A 40 -24.03 -3.76 -32.28
N ALA A 41 -24.25 -3.17 -33.46
CA ALA A 41 -23.35 -2.14 -34.01
C ALA A 41 -23.39 -0.79 -33.26
N GLU A 42 -24.35 -0.61 -32.36
CA GLU A 42 -24.59 0.66 -31.68
C GLU A 42 -23.69 0.84 -30.46
N ALA A 43 -23.21 2.09 -30.30
CA ALA A 43 -22.58 2.56 -29.07
C ALA A 43 -23.62 2.57 -27.94
N ILE A 44 -23.16 2.28 -26.72
CA ILE A 44 -24.03 2.27 -25.55
C ILE A 44 -24.22 3.72 -25.09
N ALA A 45 -25.47 4.12 -24.82
CA ALA A 45 -25.76 5.42 -24.23
C ALA A 45 -25.14 5.52 -22.82
N TYR A 46 -24.61 6.69 -22.47
CA TYR A 46 -23.87 6.89 -21.21
C TYR A 46 -24.68 6.64 -19.93
N ASP A 47 -26.01 6.66 -20.04
CA ASP A 47 -26.98 6.48 -18.96
C ASP A 47 -27.56 5.06 -18.89
N ASN A 48 -27.13 4.16 -19.78
CA ASN A 48 -27.67 2.81 -19.87
C ASN A 48 -26.72 1.77 -19.25
N ASP A 49 -26.67 1.79 -17.91
CA ASP A 49 -25.83 0.89 -17.11
C ASP A 49 -26.15 -0.58 -17.36
N ASP A 50 -27.42 -0.94 -17.58
CA ASP A 50 -27.85 -2.32 -17.81
C ASP A 50 -27.27 -2.89 -19.11
N MET A 51 -27.27 -2.10 -20.19
CA MET A 51 -26.68 -2.50 -21.47
C MET A 51 -25.17 -2.59 -21.39
N PHE A 52 -24.53 -1.66 -20.66
CA PHE A 52 -23.08 -1.73 -20.44
C PHE A 52 -22.69 -2.99 -19.66
N ASN A 53 -23.39 -3.26 -18.57
CA ASN A 53 -23.20 -4.46 -17.74
C ASN A 53 -23.34 -5.75 -18.54
N LEU A 54 -24.37 -5.82 -19.38
CA LEU A 54 -24.60 -6.96 -20.27
C LEU A 54 -23.48 -7.12 -21.30
N ARG A 55 -23.07 -6.03 -21.95
CA ARG A 55 -22.01 -6.07 -22.98
C ARG A 55 -20.64 -6.38 -22.40
N LYS A 56 -20.36 -5.93 -21.18
CA LYS A 56 -19.14 -6.24 -20.44
C LYS A 56 -19.05 -7.72 -20.06
N ARG A 57 -20.15 -8.33 -19.62
CA ARG A 57 -20.23 -9.78 -19.42
C ARG A 57 -20.06 -10.53 -20.75
N GLN A 58 -20.67 -10.06 -21.83
CA GLN A 58 -20.50 -10.66 -23.16
C GLN A 58 -19.04 -10.58 -23.62
N PHE A 59 -18.40 -9.42 -23.46
CA PHE A 59 -16.98 -9.22 -23.78
C PHE A 59 -16.11 -10.21 -22.99
N PHE A 60 -16.34 -10.37 -21.69
CA PHE A 60 -15.59 -11.30 -20.86
C PHE A 60 -15.66 -12.76 -21.33
N PHE A 61 -16.85 -13.23 -21.72
CA PHE A 61 -17.04 -14.65 -22.07
C PHE A 61 -16.83 -14.98 -23.55
N PHE A 62 -17.06 -14.02 -24.46
CA PHE A 62 -17.17 -14.27 -25.89
C PHE A 62 -16.15 -13.50 -26.74
N ASN A 63 -15.30 -12.68 -26.13
CA ASN A 63 -14.21 -11.99 -26.81
C ASN A 63 -12.86 -12.65 -26.51
N LEU A 64 -11.97 -12.67 -27.50
CA LEU A 64 -10.59 -13.18 -27.36
C LEU A 64 -9.78 -12.42 -26.30
N TYR A 65 -10.12 -11.15 -26.05
CA TYR A 65 -9.48 -10.30 -25.04
C TYR A 65 -10.23 -10.26 -23.71
N GLY A 66 -11.19 -11.16 -23.47
CA GLY A 66 -11.94 -11.20 -22.21
C GLY A 66 -11.06 -11.44 -20.98
N ASP A 67 -9.94 -12.16 -21.15
CA ASP A 67 -8.94 -12.42 -20.12
C ASP A 67 -8.16 -11.17 -19.70
N GLU A 68 -8.08 -10.14 -20.54
CA GLU A 68 -7.45 -8.85 -20.21
C GLU A 68 -8.14 -8.16 -19.03
N LEU A 69 -9.45 -8.36 -18.84
CA LEU A 69 -10.14 -7.87 -17.64
C LEU A 69 -9.56 -8.50 -16.37
N LEU A 70 -9.12 -9.76 -16.43
CA LEU A 70 -8.49 -10.44 -15.30
C LEU A 70 -7.04 -10.00 -15.07
N LYS A 71 -6.39 -9.36 -16.04
CA LYS A 71 -5.02 -8.85 -15.87
C LYS A 71 -4.98 -7.56 -15.04
N ILE A 72 -6.06 -6.77 -15.04
CA ILE A 72 -6.24 -5.61 -14.15
C ILE A 72 -6.69 -5.99 -12.75
N LEU A 73 -7.31 -7.16 -12.58
CA LEU A 73 -7.18 -7.89 -11.32
C LEU A 73 -5.71 -8.30 -11.20
N ASP A 74 -4.84 -7.31 -10.98
CA ASP A 74 -3.59 -7.50 -10.30
C ASP A 74 -3.95 -8.35 -9.10
N ASP A 75 -3.60 -9.61 -9.17
CA ASP A 75 -3.95 -10.55 -8.13
C ASP A 75 -3.10 -10.14 -6.94
N ASP A 76 -3.61 -9.18 -6.17
CA ASP A 76 -2.97 -8.65 -4.98
C ASP A 76 -2.72 -9.81 -4.02
N ALA A 77 -3.54 -10.87 -4.07
CA ALA A 77 -3.28 -12.12 -3.37
C ALA A 77 -2.07 -12.87 -3.97
N ALA A 78 -1.91 -13.00 -5.28
CA ALA A 78 -0.67 -13.54 -5.87
C ALA A 78 0.57 -12.67 -5.58
N ARG A 79 0.43 -11.34 -5.58
CA ARG A 79 1.50 -10.41 -5.21
C ARG A 79 1.86 -10.56 -3.74
N PHE A 80 0.86 -10.70 -2.87
CA PHE A 80 1.04 -10.96 -1.46
C PHE A 80 1.72 -12.32 -1.22
N GLN A 81 1.30 -13.38 -1.91
CA GLN A 81 1.96 -14.69 -1.83
C GLN A 81 3.42 -14.60 -2.27
N LYS A 82 3.70 -13.95 -3.41
CA LYS A 82 5.08 -13.67 -3.84
C LYS A 82 5.85 -12.85 -2.82
N PHE A 83 5.21 -11.90 -2.13
CA PHE A 83 5.81 -11.10 -1.08
C PHE A 83 6.18 -11.95 0.15
N LEU A 84 5.32 -12.89 0.57
CA LEU A 84 5.60 -13.80 1.68
C LEU A 84 6.78 -14.75 1.40
N GLU A 85 6.99 -15.11 0.13
CA GLU A 85 8.08 -15.98 -0.32
C GLU A 85 9.43 -15.27 -0.49
N GLN A 86 9.46 -13.93 -0.47
CA GLN A 86 10.69 -13.17 -0.68
C GLN A 86 11.72 -13.35 0.44
N ASP A 87 12.96 -12.96 0.12
CA ASP A 87 14.04 -12.85 1.11
C ASP A 87 13.72 -11.79 2.17
N ASN A 88 14.07 -12.06 3.42
CA ASN A 88 13.82 -11.18 4.56
C ASN A 88 14.40 -9.78 4.34
N GLY A 89 15.58 -9.67 3.73
CA GLY A 89 16.20 -8.39 3.42
C GLY A 89 15.45 -7.58 2.37
N ARG A 90 14.77 -8.24 1.42
CA ARG A 90 13.94 -7.57 0.42
C ARG A 90 12.61 -7.12 1.03
N ILE A 91 11.98 -7.98 1.82
CA ILE A 91 10.75 -7.69 2.58
C ILE A 91 10.94 -6.45 3.46
N ILE A 92 12.03 -6.37 4.23
CA ILE A 92 12.27 -5.20 5.11
C ILE A 92 12.40 -3.92 4.28
N LYS A 93 13.12 -3.96 3.14
CA LYS A 93 13.27 -2.78 2.28
C LYS A 93 11.92 -2.33 1.72
N ASP A 94 11.13 -3.27 1.25
CA ASP A 94 9.80 -3.03 0.69
C ASP A 94 8.86 -2.42 1.75
N LEU A 95 8.82 -2.99 2.95
CA LEU A 95 8.03 -2.47 4.05
C LEU A 95 8.49 -1.09 4.54
N ILE A 96 9.80 -0.83 4.63
CA ILE A 96 10.31 0.51 4.99
C ILE A 96 9.84 1.54 3.96
N SER A 97 9.96 1.22 2.67
CA SER A 97 9.52 2.10 1.59
C SER A 97 8.02 2.42 1.69
N LYS A 98 7.19 1.38 1.87
CA LYS A 98 5.73 1.53 1.99
C LYS A 98 5.33 2.27 3.26
N LEU A 99 5.99 2.03 4.39
CA LEU A 99 5.74 2.74 5.64
C LEU A 99 6.11 4.22 5.55
N ASN A 100 7.23 4.55 4.90
CA ASN A 100 7.55 5.95 4.66
C ASN A 100 6.55 6.61 3.70
N GLY A 101 6.13 5.91 2.64
CA GLY A 101 5.07 6.35 1.73
C GLY A 101 3.73 6.56 2.44
N PHE A 102 3.40 5.72 3.43
CA PHE A 102 2.22 5.88 4.27
C PHE A 102 2.17 7.21 5.01
N PHE A 103 3.32 7.73 5.45
CA PHE A 103 3.39 9.05 6.08
C PHE A 103 3.51 10.20 5.06
N GLY A 104 3.60 9.91 3.77
CA GLY A 104 3.63 10.90 2.68
C GLY A 104 5.03 11.37 2.29
N ALA A 105 6.09 10.63 2.67
CA ALA A 105 7.44 10.91 2.19
C ALA A 105 7.56 10.57 0.69
N VAL A 106 7.79 11.59 -0.14
CA VAL A 106 8.01 11.43 -1.59
C VAL A 106 9.45 10.92 -1.80
N ASN A 107 9.64 9.88 -2.63
CA ASN A 107 10.94 9.23 -2.86
C ASN A 107 11.63 8.72 -1.59
N ALA A 108 10.85 8.16 -0.66
CA ALA A 108 11.38 7.73 0.61
C ALA A 108 12.47 6.65 0.50
N SER A 109 13.43 6.71 1.42
CA SER A 109 14.45 5.68 1.54
C SER A 109 13.83 4.31 1.83
N ASN A 110 14.39 3.26 1.22
CA ASN A 110 14.04 1.87 1.51
C ASN A 110 14.99 1.23 2.54
N THR A 111 15.97 1.97 3.06
CA THR A 111 16.94 1.50 4.06
C THR A 111 16.80 2.19 5.41
N LYS A 112 16.04 3.28 5.47
CA LYS A 112 15.89 4.15 6.63
C LYS A 112 14.40 4.40 6.84
N LEU A 113 13.86 3.94 7.96
CA LEU A 113 12.48 4.23 8.36
C LEU A 113 12.44 5.53 9.14
N GLN A 114 11.68 6.51 8.66
CA GLN A 114 11.46 7.77 9.39
C GLN A 114 10.42 7.57 10.47
N ILE A 115 10.74 7.96 11.70
CA ILE A 115 9.86 7.82 12.87
C ILE A 115 9.09 9.12 13.07
N TRP A 116 7.84 9.11 12.63
CA TRP A 116 6.94 10.25 12.71
C TRP A 116 6.20 10.29 14.05
N SER A 117 6.32 11.42 14.76
CA SER A 117 5.54 11.77 15.93
C SER A 117 4.40 12.72 15.53
N GLY A 118 3.17 12.37 15.84
CA GLY A 118 2.01 13.22 15.59
C GLY A 118 1.81 14.25 16.70
N HIS A 119 2.11 15.52 16.45
CA HIS A 119 1.88 16.57 17.43
C HIS A 119 0.50 17.23 17.25
N ARG A 120 -0.16 17.51 18.38
CA ARG A 120 -1.40 18.29 18.44
C ARG A 120 -1.09 19.65 19.06
N TYR A 121 -1.22 20.71 18.28
CA TYR A 121 -1.29 22.06 18.83
C TYR A 121 -2.78 22.38 19.04
N ASN A 122 -3.18 22.62 20.29
CA ASN A 122 -4.56 22.92 20.71
C ASN A 122 -5.58 21.78 20.50
N ASN A 123 -6.87 22.12 20.67
CA ASN A 123 -8.04 21.23 20.60
C ASN A 123 -8.47 20.89 19.15
N GLU A 124 -7.64 21.19 18.15
CA GLU A 124 -7.93 20.87 16.74
C GLU A 124 -7.43 19.47 16.35
N PRO A 125 -8.08 18.80 15.37
CA PRO A 125 -7.63 17.51 14.88
C PRO A 125 -6.21 17.60 14.27
N ARG A 126 -5.43 16.52 14.48
CA ARG A 126 -3.97 16.37 14.21
C ARG A 126 -3.54 16.92 12.85
N LYS A 127 -2.52 17.81 12.79
CA LYS A 127 -2.05 18.40 11.51
C LYS A 127 -0.55 18.66 11.34
N VAL A 128 0.32 18.21 12.26
CA VAL A 128 1.78 18.28 12.02
C VAL A 128 2.43 16.97 12.47
N LEU A 129 3.16 16.34 11.55
CA LEU A 129 4.03 15.21 11.83
C LEU A 129 5.45 15.73 12.00
N VAL A 130 6.14 15.24 13.03
CA VAL A 130 7.54 15.57 13.31
C VAL A 130 8.33 14.28 13.25
N SER A 131 9.21 14.13 12.27
CA SER A 131 10.16 13.02 12.23
C SER A 131 11.22 13.27 13.31
N ALA A 132 11.22 12.44 14.36
CA ALA A 132 12.14 12.58 15.49
C ALA A 132 13.46 11.80 15.28
N GLY A 133 13.57 11.05 14.17
CA GLY A 133 14.78 10.44 13.67
C GLY A 133 14.52 9.16 12.89
N VAL A 134 15.56 8.35 12.69
CA VAL A 134 15.57 7.30 11.68
C VAL A 134 16.02 5.96 12.26
N ILE A 135 15.32 4.88 11.90
CA ILE A 135 15.76 3.53 12.23
C ILE A 135 16.31 2.85 10.98
N LYS A 136 17.53 2.31 11.07
CA LYS A 136 18.23 1.68 9.94
C LYS A 136 17.66 0.27 9.70
N LYS A 137 17.58 -0.15 8.43
CA LYS A 137 17.11 -1.50 8.02
C LYS A 137 17.72 -2.64 8.86
N ASN A 138 18.99 -2.52 9.21
CA ASN A 138 19.74 -3.56 9.90
C ASN A 138 19.22 -3.85 11.32
N GLU A 139 18.42 -2.95 11.85
CA GLU A 139 17.78 -3.07 13.16
C GLU A 139 16.45 -3.81 13.10
N PHE A 140 15.94 -4.10 11.91
CA PHE A 140 14.72 -4.87 11.72
C PHE A 140 15.01 -6.34 11.38
N SER A 141 14.03 -7.18 11.70
CA SER A 141 13.98 -8.60 11.35
C SER A 141 12.57 -8.99 10.91
N VAL A 142 12.46 -10.11 10.21
CA VAL A 142 11.18 -10.65 9.75
C VAL A 142 10.85 -11.90 10.55
N GLY A 143 9.81 -11.82 11.37
CA GLY A 143 9.22 -12.97 12.04
C GLY A 143 8.23 -13.68 11.14
N ARG A 144 8.39 -14.98 10.96
CA ARG A 144 7.43 -15.83 10.23
C ARG A 144 6.66 -16.70 11.22
N PRO A 145 5.37 -16.94 10.99
CA PRO A 145 4.63 -17.90 11.79
C PRO A 145 5.28 -19.28 11.63
N THR A 146 5.60 -19.93 12.75
CA THR A 146 6.18 -21.26 12.78
C THR A 146 5.36 -22.14 13.71
N LEU A 147 5.04 -23.35 13.26
CA LEU A 147 4.42 -24.35 14.12
C LEU A 147 5.44 -24.90 15.11
N LEU A 148 4.95 -25.36 16.26
CA LEU A 148 5.74 -26.17 17.18
C LEU A 148 6.30 -27.40 16.45
N SER A 149 7.53 -27.79 16.77
CA SER A 149 8.25 -28.86 16.06
C SER A 149 7.48 -30.17 16.01
N SER A 150 6.68 -30.47 17.04
CA SER A 150 5.83 -31.66 17.12
C SER A 150 4.63 -31.64 16.17
N MET A 151 4.18 -30.46 15.71
CA MET A 151 3.03 -30.29 14.81
C MET A 151 3.45 -30.21 13.33
N GLN A 152 4.72 -29.89 13.06
CA GLN A 152 5.25 -29.78 11.70
C GLN A 152 5.22 -31.12 10.94
N SER A 153 5.23 -32.26 11.63
CA SER A 153 5.23 -33.59 11.00
C SER A 153 3.88 -34.01 10.41
N GLY A 154 2.80 -33.26 10.65
CA GLY A 154 1.45 -33.64 10.20
C GLY A 154 0.55 -32.49 9.74
N ILE A 155 1.02 -31.24 9.77
CA ILE A 155 0.25 -30.08 9.35
C ILE A 155 1.10 -29.25 8.38
N ASP A 156 0.65 -29.18 7.12
CA ASP A 156 1.19 -28.23 6.15
C ASP A 156 0.65 -26.84 6.48
N MET A 157 1.54 -25.95 6.92
CA MET A 157 1.20 -24.56 7.23
C MET A 157 1.54 -23.65 6.06
N THR A 158 0.53 -23.01 5.49
CA THR A 158 0.70 -21.86 4.62
C THR A 158 0.88 -20.60 5.46
N SER A 159 1.95 -19.85 5.20
CA SER A 159 2.18 -18.55 5.85
C SER A 159 1.14 -17.57 5.30
N ASN A 160 0.39 -16.92 6.19
CA ASN A 160 -0.65 -15.95 5.81
C ASN A 160 -0.32 -14.51 6.25
N TYR A 161 0.81 -14.33 6.93
CA TYR A 161 1.29 -13.04 7.38
C TYR A 161 2.79 -13.13 7.69
N ILE A 162 3.43 -11.97 7.76
CA ILE A 162 4.76 -11.78 8.35
C ILE A 162 4.67 -10.77 9.48
N ARG A 163 5.71 -10.74 10.33
CA ARG A 163 5.89 -9.70 11.33
C ARG A 163 7.17 -8.93 11.00
N LEU A 164 7.05 -7.62 10.86
CA LEU A 164 8.22 -6.73 10.86
C LEU A 164 8.55 -6.42 12.33
N GLU A 165 9.68 -6.93 12.81
CA GLU A 165 10.06 -6.90 14.23
C GLU A 165 11.34 -6.08 14.41
N LYS A 166 11.47 -5.35 15.52
CA LYS A 166 12.76 -4.79 15.94
C LYS A 166 13.65 -5.95 16.44
N LYS A 167 14.88 -6.05 15.95
CA LYS A 167 15.82 -7.14 16.33
C LYS A 167 16.03 -7.27 17.83
N ASP A 168 16.22 -6.14 18.51
CA ASP A 168 16.54 -6.11 19.94
C ASP A 168 15.28 -6.24 20.81
N SER A 169 14.09 -6.22 20.20
CA SER A 169 12.80 -6.28 20.90
C SER A 169 11.72 -6.88 20.00
N PRO A 170 11.67 -8.22 19.90
CA PRO A 170 10.68 -8.93 19.08
C PRO A 170 9.23 -8.67 19.48
N ASN A 171 9.00 -8.13 20.69
CA ASN A 171 7.68 -7.71 21.18
C ASN A 171 7.15 -6.46 20.46
N ILE A 172 8.02 -5.65 19.86
CA ILE A 172 7.64 -4.50 19.04
C ILE A 172 7.61 -4.96 17.59
N PHE A 173 6.40 -5.17 17.08
CA PHE A 173 6.21 -5.68 15.74
C PHE A 173 4.96 -5.13 15.04
N LEU A 174 5.05 -5.03 13.72
CA LEU A 174 3.91 -4.82 12.84
C LEU A 174 3.56 -6.15 12.16
N LYS A 175 2.35 -6.66 12.45
CA LYS A 175 1.81 -7.80 11.72
C LYS A 175 1.33 -7.33 10.35
N VAL A 176 1.94 -7.86 9.29
CA VAL A 176 1.55 -7.61 7.90
C VAL A 176 0.84 -8.84 7.37
N ASP A 177 -0.48 -8.84 7.51
CA ASP A 177 -1.39 -9.74 6.81
C ASP A 177 -1.87 -9.11 5.49
N PHE A 178 -2.73 -9.81 4.76
CA PHE A 178 -3.19 -9.37 3.44
C PHE A 178 -3.84 -7.98 3.46
N GLU A 179 -4.70 -7.70 4.44
CA GLU A 179 -5.35 -6.40 4.60
C GLU A 179 -4.34 -5.27 4.88
N MET A 180 -3.36 -5.51 5.75
CA MET A 180 -2.29 -4.54 6.01
C MET A 180 -1.42 -4.31 4.76
N TYR A 181 -1.13 -5.38 4.00
CA TYR A 181 -0.37 -5.28 2.76
C TYR A 181 -1.08 -4.41 1.71
N LEU A 182 -2.40 -4.61 1.55
CA LEU A 182 -3.23 -3.77 0.67
C LEU A 182 -3.20 -2.31 1.08
N LEU A 183 -3.41 -2.03 2.37
CA LEU A 183 -3.38 -0.66 2.92
C LEU A 183 -2.04 0.04 2.64
N LEU A 184 -0.93 -0.67 2.81
CA LEU A 184 0.40 -0.15 2.54
C LEU A 184 0.65 0.08 1.03
N ASN A 185 0.07 -0.76 0.16
CA ASN A 185 0.12 -0.56 -1.29
C ASN A 185 -0.72 0.64 -1.73
N GLU A 186 -1.89 0.85 -1.14
CA GLU A 186 -2.73 2.02 -1.41
C GLU A 186 -2.01 3.32 -1.03
N ALA A 187 -1.36 3.32 0.13
CA ALA A 187 -0.49 4.42 0.56
C ALA A 187 0.62 4.73 -0.44
N GLU A 188 1.31 3.69 -0.93
CA GLU A 188 2.36 3.85 -1.94
C GLU A 188 1.82 4.39 -3.27
N ARG A 189 0.58 4.03 -3.65
CA ARG A 189 -0.12 4.60 -4.82
C ARG A 189 -0.57 6.05 -4.61
N GLY A 190 -0.32 6.63 -3.44
CA GLY A 190 -0.63 8.03 -3.12
C GLY A 190 -2.03 8.26 -2.55
N VAL A 191 -2.77 7.19 -2.23
CA VAL A 191 -4.04 7.31 -1.51
C VAL A 191 -3.74 7.88 -0.11
N PRO A 192 -4.46 8.91 0.36
CA PRO A 192 -4.14 9.54 1.62
C PRO A 192 -4.76 8.76 2.80
N VAL A 193 -4.24 7.54 2.99
CA VAL A 193 -4.72 6.52 3.94
C VAL A 193 -4.72 7.02 5.40
N LEU A 194 -3.86 7.99 5.71
CA LEU A 194 -3.78 8.64 7.03
C LEU A 194 -5.10 9.26 7.49
N PHE A 195 -5.97 9.66 6.55
CA PHE A 195 -7.30 10.22 6.87
C PHE A 195 -8.39 9.16 6.95
N MET A 196 -8.09 7.91 6.62
CA MET A 196 -9.04 6.82 6.78
C MET A 196 -9.12 6.43 8.25
N GLU A 197 -10.33 6.47 8.84
CA GLU A 197 -10.59 5.99 10.19
C GLU A 197 -10.61 4.46 10.25
N SER A 198 -9.47 3.83 9.95
CA SER A 198 -9.30 2.37 9.95
C SER A 198 -8.53 1.89 11.17
N ASP A 199 -8.90 0.73 11.69
CA ASP A 199 -8.13 0.05 12.74
C ASP A 199 -6.73 -0.35 12.26
N LEU A 200 -6.52 -0.54 10.95
CA LEU A 200 -5.20 -0.80 10.38
C LEU A 200 -4.28 0.43 10.52
N VAL A 201 -4.80 1.63 10.26
CA VAL A 201 -4.08 2.90 10.46
C VAL A 201 -3.65 3.05 11.92
N LYS A 202 -4.53 2.71 12.87
CA LYS A 202 -4.19 2.73 14.31
C LYS A 202 -3.08 1.72 14.66
N LYS A 203 -3.05 0.54 14.04
CA LYS A 203 -1.98 -0.46 14.25
C LYS A 203 -0.62 0.04 13.76
N VAL A 204 -0.58 0.68 12.58
CA VAL A 204 0.64 1.31 12.06
C VAL A 204 1.13 2.41 13.00
N TRP A 205 0.23 3.30 13.43
CA TRP A 205 0.54 4.35 14.41
C TRP A 205 1.11 3.79 15.71
N ARG A 206 0.45 2.80 16.30
CA ARG A 206 0.91 2.16 17.54
C ARG A 206 2.31 1.55 17.37
N PHE A 207 2.60 0.94 16.23
CA PHE A 207 3.92 0.38 15.94
C PHE A 207 5.00 1.48 15.91
N ILE A 208 4.75 2.60 15.22
CA ILE A 208 5.69 3.73 15.17
C ILE A 208 5.87 4.37 16.56
N GLU A 209 4.80 4.55 17.33
CA GLU A 209 4.87 5.05 18.71
C GLU A 209 5.68 4.12 19.62
N GLN A 210 5.52 2.80 19.46
CA GLN A 210 6.30 1.82 20.21
C GLN A 210 7.79 1.87 19.83
N LEU A 211 8.12 2.04 18.56
CA LEU A 211 9.50 2.25 18.10
C LEU A 211 10.11 3.52 18.70
N GLN A 212 9.32 4.59 18.84
CA GLN A 212 9.79 5.84 19.45
C GLN A 212 10.05 5.71 20.96
N SER A 213 9.19 4.96 21.66
CA SER A 213 9.32 4.76 23.12
C SER A 213 10.54 3.91 23.50
N TYR A 214 11.04 3.12 22.56
CA TYR A 214 12.21 2.26 22.75
C TYR A 214 13.46 3.05 22.37
N GLY A 215 13.95 3.82 23.34
CA GLY A 215 15.04 4.78 23.21
C GLY A 215 16.28 4.25 22.51
N ASP A 216 16.67 4.97 21.46
CA ASP A 216 18.00 5.45 21.05
C ASP A 216 17.83 5.91 19.61
N ILE A 217 16.98 6.92 19.40
CA ILE A 217 16.85 7.57 18.11
C ILE A 217 18.07 8.48 17.97
N ASP A 218 19.14 7.86 17.47
CA ASP A 218 20.47 8.39 17.19
C ASP A 218 21.06 9.27 18.32
N GLU A 219 22.04 8.71 19.04
CA GLU A 219 23.13 9.47 19.69
C GLU A 219 24.04 10.13 18.63
N GLU A 220 23.47 10.70 17.56
CA GLU A 220 24.23 11.50 16.59
C GLU A 220 24.19 12.98 17.02
N ASP A 221 25.34 13.66 16.90
CA ASP A 221 25.52 15.08 17.29
C ASP A 221 24.61 16.02 16.50
N SER A 222 24.10 15.58 15.35
CA SER A 222 23.08 16.26 14.56
C SER A 222 21.82 15.40 14.39
N VAL A 223 20.65 16.02 14.56
CA VAL A 223 19.33 15.40 14.37
C VAL A 223 18.64 16.04 13.18
N GLU A 224 18.29 15.23 12.20
CA GLU A 224 17.44 15.63 11.10
C GLU A 224 15.96 15.57 11.54
N ILE A 225 15.36 16.73 11.78
CA ILE A 225 13.96 16.90 12.17
C ILE A 225 13.13 17.26 10.94
N GLY A 226 12.29 16.34 10.49
CA GLY A 226 11.32 16.60 9.43
C GLY A 226 9.99 17.09 9.98
N LEU A 227 9.55 18.30 9.63
CA LEU A 227 8.21 18.83 9.91
C LEU A 227 7.35 18.67 8.66
N MET A 228 6.28 17.88 8.75
CA MET A 228 5.33 17.70 7.66
C MET A 228 3.94 18.20 8.05
N ASP A 229 3.44 19.20 7.32
CA ASP A 229 2.03 19.60 7.35
C ASP A 229 1.22 18.60 6.53
N VAL A 230 0.34 17.85 7.21
CA VAL A 230 -0.44 16.76 6.62
C VAL A 230 -1.52 17.29 5.65
N GLN A 231 -1.98 18.53 5.82
CA GLN A 231 -3.00 19.11 4.94
C GLN A 231 -2.41 19.63 3.63
N ASN A 232 -1.28 20.30 3.73
CA ASN A 232 -0.65 20.97 2.59
C ASN A 232 0.48 20.14 1.96
N LYS A 233 0.78 18.95 2.52
CA LYS A 233 1.93 18.09 2.17
C LYS A 233 3.26 18.87 2.13
N ARG A 234 3.38 19.93 2.93
CA ARG A 234 4.62 20.72 3.00
C ARG A 234 5.55 20.04 3.98
N THR A 235 6.75 19.71 3.50
CA THR A 235 7.81 19.12 4.31
C THR A 235 8.92 20.13 4.48
N ILE A 236 9.34 20.35 5.73
CA ILE A 236 10.49 21.17 6.10
C ILE A 236 11.44 20.22 6.81
N MET A 237 12.63 20.03 6.26
CA MET A 237 13.70 19.25 6.90
C MET A 237 14.62 20.24 7.61
N VAL A 238 14.84 20.02 8.90
CA VAL A 238 15.66 20.89 9.75
C VAL A 238 16.75 20.05 10.37
N ASP A 239 18.01 20.34 10.08
CA ASP A 239 19.13 19.76 10.80
C ASP A 239 19.39 20.58 12.06
N VAL A 240 19.37 19.91 13.22
CA VAL A 240 19.66 20.51 14.51
C VAL A 240 20.93 19.91 15.08
N ASP A 241 21.93 20.76 15.30
CA ASP A 241 23.13 20.40 16.03
C ASP A 241 22.84 20.44 17.55
N ARG A 242 22.94 19.28 18.21
CA ARG A 242 22.64 19.11 19.63
C ARG A 242 23.74 19.66 20.55
N GLU A 243 25.00 19.71 20.09
CA GLU A 243 26.09 20.29 20.90
C GLU A 243 25.98 21.81 20.96
N ASP A 244 25.70 22.43 19.82
CA ASP A 244 25.73 23.88 19.65
C ASP A 244 24.37 24.56 19.89
N GLN A 245 23.29 23.77 20.06
CA GLN A 245 21.89 24.22 20.15
C GLN A 245 21.48 25.17 19.00
N LYS A 246 21.98 24.90 17.80
CA LYS A 246 21.74 25.72 16.61
C LYS A 246 21.16 24.90 15.47
N TYR A 247 20.39 25.57 14.62
CA TYR A 247 19.98 25.03 13.32
C TYR A 247 21.19 25.05 12.40
N SER A 248 21.60 23.89 11.88
CA SER A 248 22.71 23.77 10.94
C SER A 248 22.23 23.89 9.49
N SER A 249 21.01 23.44 9.19
CA SER A 249 20.38 23.61 7.87
C SER A 249 18.84 23.64 7.98
N ILE A 250 18.19 24.37 7.06
CA ILE A 250 16.73 24.32 6.86
C ILE A 250 16.50 24.13 5.37
N ASP A 251 16.03 22.96 4.97
CA ASP A 251 15.59 22.69 3.60
C ASP A 251 14.05 22.65 3.55
N SER A 252 13.48 23.34 2.57
CA SER A 252 12.03 23.44 2.39
C SER A 252 11.68 23.02 0.98
N GLU A 253 11.22 21.79 0.82
CA GLU A 253 10.67 21.34 -0.46
C GLU A 253 9.25 21.88 -0.59
N ARG A 254 9.10 22.92 -1.43
CA ARG A 254 7.81 23.17 -2.08
C ARG A 254 7.65 22.10 -3.16
N ALA A 255 6.72 21.17 -2.97
CA ALA A 255 6.19 20.40 -4.08
C ALA A 255 5.76 21.40 -5.17
N ARG A 256 6.40 21.33 -6.34
CA ARG A 256 6.02 22.13 -7.50
C ARG A 256 4.58 21.75 -7.85
N GLU A 257 3.66 22.71 -7.73
CA GLU A 257 2.33 22.62 -8.32
C GLU A 257 2.50 22.39 -9.84
N VAL A 258 1.89 21.32 -10.35
CA VAL A 258 1.59 21.11 -11.77
C VAL A 258 0.08 21.09 -11.90
#